data_AF-A0A5N3CPF2-F1
#
_entry.id   AF-A0A5N3CPF2-F1
#
_cell.length_a   1.000
_cell.length_b   1.000
_cell.length_c   1.000
_cell.angle_alpha   90.00
_cell.angle_beta   90.00
_cell.angle_gamma   90.00
#
_symmetry.space_group_name_H-M   'P 1'
#
loop_
_entity.id
_entity.type
_entity.pdbx_description
1 polymer ?
#
loop_
_entity_poly.entity_id
_entity_poly.type
_entity_poly.pdbx_seq_one_letter_code
_entity_poly.pdbx_strand_id
1 'polypeptide(L)'
;IRISSPRQTRSYSYSDSGRLTGVHTTTSNLDIRIPYATDPAGNRLPDPELHPDSTLSMWPDNRIARDAHYLYRYDRHGRLTEKT
;
A
#
# COMPACT_ATOMS: atom_id res chain seq x y z
N ILE A 1 29.81 9.75 23.85
CA ILE A 1 28.61 8.95 23.48
C ILE A 1 28.82 8.44 22.06
N ARG A 2 28.74 7.12 21.83
CA ARG A 2 28.87 6.49 20.50
C ARG A 2 27.54 5.81 20.19
N ILE A 3 26.91 6.15 19.07
CA ILE A 3 25.64 5.54 18.66
C ILE A 3 25.99 4.37 17.73
N SER A 4 25.76 3.15 18.18
CA SER A 4 26.08 1.90 17.46
C SER A 4 24.84 1.03 17.29
N SER A 5 23.76 1.62 16.78
CA SER A 5 22.52 0.90 16.44
C SER A 5 22.56 0.47 14.97
N PRO A 6 21.84 -0.60 14.60
CA PRO A 6 21.68 -0.99 13.21
C PRO A 6 21.19 0.19 12.35
N ARG A 7 21.90 0.46 11.25
CA ARG A 7 21.52 1.51 10.30
C ARG A 7 20.47 0.95 9.34
N GLN A 8 19.38 1.70 9.17
CA GLN A 8 18.38 1.47 8.14
C GLN A 8 18.26 2.74 7.27
N THR A 9 18.18 2.56 5.95
CA THR A 9 17.92 3.63 4.99
C THR A 9 16.62 3.34 4.25
N ARG A 10 15.81 4.36 4.01
CA ARG A 10 14.60 4.28 3.17
C ARG A 10 14.67 5.32 2.07
N SER A 11 14.45 4.87 0.84
CA SER A 11 14.29 5.71 -0.34
C SER A 11 12.85 5.61 -0.84
N TYR A 12 12.30 6.73 -1.28
CA TYR A 12 10.92 6.86 -1.74
C TYR A 12 10.91 7.31 -3.19
N SER A 13 10.15 6.62 -4.03
CA SER A 13 9.94 6.98 -5.43
C SER A 13 8.53 7.52 -5.61
N TYR A 14 8.38 8.53 -6.47
CA TYR A 14 7.10 9.19 -6.71
C TYR A 14 6.83 9.30 -8.21
N SER A 15 5.55 9.31 -8.58
CA SER A 15 5.09 9.65 -9.94
C SER A 15 5.16 11.15 -10.19
N ASP A 16 4.95 11.56 -11.44
CA ASP A 16 4.87 12.99 -11.83
C ASP A 16 3.74 13.74 -11.11
N SER A 17 2.68 13.03 -10.71
CA SER A 17 1.57 13.58 -9.93
C SER A 17 1.81 13.55 -8.41
N GLY A 18 3.00 13.17 -7.96
CA GLY A 18 3.38 13.11 -6.54
C GLY A 18 2.86 11.89 -5.78
N ARG A 19 2.38 10.83 -6.44
CA ARG A 19 1.94 9.60 -5.76
C ARG A 19 3.15 8.70 -5.47
N LEU A 20 3.18 8.08 -4.30
CA LEU A 20 4.23 7.10 -3.95
C LEU A 20 4.14 5.90 -4.90
N THR A 21 5.24 5.56 -5.57
CA THR A 21 5.33 4.43 -6.51
C THR A 21 6.20 3.29 -5.98
N GLY A 22 7.05 3.55 -4.99
CA GLY A 22 7.87 2.51 -4.38
C GLY A 22 8.60 2.97 -3.12
N VAL A 23 8.83 2.01 -2.23
CA VAL A 23 9.68 2.18 -1.06
C VAL A 23 10.80 1.16 -1.13
N HIS A 24 12.04 1.64 -1.12
CA HIS A 24 13.24 0.81 -1.06
C HIS A 24 13.85 0.94 0.33
N THR A 25 13.93 -0.16 1.06
CA THR A 25 14.46 -0.18 2.43
C THR A 25 15.69 -1.08 2.49
N THR A 26 16.81 -0.50 2.93
CA THR A 26 18.08 -1.22 3.11
C THR A 26 18.54 -1.16 4.57
N THR A 27 19.00 -2.31 5.08
CA THR A 27 19.77 -2.43 6.32
C THR A 27 21.04 -3.23 6.02
N SER A 28 21.85 -3.52 7.04
CA SER A 28 23.02 -4.40 6.87
C SER A 28 22.68 -5.84 6.45
N ASN A 29 21.43 -6.28 6.64
CA ASN A 29 21.00 -7.67 6.42
C ASN A 29 19.69 -7.80 5.63
N LEU A 30 19.17 -6.70 5.09
CA LEU A 30 17.91 -6.67 4.37
C LEU A 30 17.99 -5.67 3.23
N ASP A 31 17.50 -6.08 2.07
CA ASP A 31 17.25 -5.20 0.94
C ASP A 31 15.87 -5.55 0.37
N ILE A 32 14.88 -4.71 0.67
CA ILE A 32 13.50 -4.92 0.20
C ILE A 32 13.00 -3.76 -0.64
N ARG A 33 12.28 -4.09 -1.70
CA ARG A 33 11.53 -3.14 -2.51
C ARG A 33 10.07 -3.49 -2.42
N ILE A 34 9.26 -2.50 -2.07
CA ILE A 34 7.81 -2.63 -2.01
C ILE A 34 7.23 -1.67 -3.06
N PRO A 35 6.66 -2.17 -4.17
CA PRO A 35 5.96 -1.32 -5.12
C PRO A 35 4.67 -0.75 -4.50
N TYR A 36 4.32 0.46 -4.92
CA TYR A 36 3.07 1.12 -4.55
C TYR A 36 2.28 1.44 -5.82
N ALA A 37 1.38 0.53 -6.19
CA ALA A 37 0.43 0.76 -7.27
C ALA A 37 -0.80 1.51 -6.74
N THR A 38 -1.32 2.43 -7.54
CA THR A 38 -2.61 3.10 -7.27
C THR A 38 -3.49 3.06 -8.50
N ASP A 39 -4.81 2.98 -8.30
CA ASP A 39 -5.78 3.14 -9.37
C ASP A 39 -5.84 4.61 -9.85
N PRO A 40 -6.56 4.93 -10.95
CA PRO A 40 -6.65 6.30 -11.44
C PRO A 40 -7.16 7.32 -10.40
N ALA A 41 -8.06 6.91 -9.49
CA ALA A 41 -8.59 7.76 -8.43
C ALA A 41 -7.59 7.98 -7.27
N GLY A 42 -6.57 7.13 -7.17
CA GLY A 42 -5.49 7.24 -6.18
C GLY A 42 -5.62 6.29 -5.00
N ASN A 43 -6.53 5.32 -5.07
CA ASN A 43 -6.57 4.27 -4.06
C ASN A 43 -5.42 3.29 -4.29
N ARG A 44 -4.83 2.82 -3.20
CA ARG A 44 -3.80 1.79 -3.27
C ARG A 44 -4.40 0.46 -3.74
N LEU A 45 -3.72 -0.15 -4.71
CA LEU A 45 -4.02 -1.50 -5.18
C LEU A 45 -3.19 -2.55 -4.42
N PRO A 46 -3.64 -3.81 -4.39
CA PRO A 46 -2.84 -4.92 -3.88
C PRO A 46 -1.50 -4.98 -4.61
N ASP A 47 -0.43 -5.29 -3.88
CA ASP A 47 0.88 -5.51 -4.47
C ASP A 47 0.82 -6.78 -5.33
N PRO A 48 1.06 -6.71 -6.65
CA PRO A 48 0.97 -7.86 -7.53
C PRO A 48 2.00 -8.95 -7.21
N GLU A 49 3.13 -8.61 -6.59
CA GLU A 49 4.10 -9.62 -6.13
C GLU A 49 3.59 -10.41 -4.91
N LEU A 50 2.77 -9.77 -4.06
CA LEU A 50 2.19 -10.38 -2.86
C LEU A 50 0.81 -11.00 -3.12
N HIS A 51 0.11 -10.52 -4.14
CA HIS A 51 -1.25 -10.91 -4.50
C HIS A 51 -1.38 -11.14 -6.02
N PRO A 52 -0.69 -12.14 -6.58
CA PRO A 52 -0.68 -12.39 -8.03
C PRO A 52 -2.05 -12.77 -8.60
N ASP A 53 -2.93 -13.32 -7.76
CA ASP A 53 -4.30 -13.70 -8.15
C ASP A 53 -5.28 -12.52 -8.07
N SER A 54 -4.83 -11.34 -7.62
CA SER A 54 -5.70 -10.18 -7.52
C SER A 54 -6.00 -9.59 -8.89
N THR A 55 -7.25 -9.68 -9.31
CA THR A 55 -7.76 -9.00 -10.52
C THR A 55 -8.21 -7.57 -10.26
N LEU A 56 -7.99 -7.06 -9.03
CA LEU A 56 -8.46 -5.75 -8.62
C LEU A 56 -7.62 -4.64 -9.26
N SER A 57 -8.21 -3.97 -10.25
CA SER A 57 -7.61 -2.80 -10.91
C SER A 57 -8.12 -1.46 -10.39
N MET A 58 -9.25 -1.46 -9.68
CA MET A 58 -9.86 -0.28 -9.06
C MET A 58 -10.90 -0.66 -8.00
N TRP A 59 -11.13 0.23 -7.02
CA TRP A 59 -12.21 0.07 -6.06
C TRP A 59 -13.54 0.63 -6.60
N PRO A 60 -14.63 -0.16 -6.64
CA PRO A 60 -15.96 0.36 -6.93
C PRO A 60 -16.32 1.51 -5.96
N ASP A 61 -16.95 2.56 -6.49
CA ASP A 61 -17.34 3.76 -5.74
C ASP A 61 -16.20 4.44 -4.95
N ASN A 62 -14.93 4.17 -5.29
CA ASN A 62 -13.77 4.64 -4.56
C ASN A 62 -13.77 4.20 -3.08
N ARG A 63 -14.26 2.98 -2.79
CA ARG A 63 -14.38 2.42 -1.44
C ARG A 63 -13.75 1.04 -1.34
N ILE A 64 -12.89 0.85 -0.33
CA ILE A 64 -12.31 -0.45 -0.04
C ILE A 64 -13.41 -1.42 0.43
N ALA A 65 -13.64 -2.51 -0.29
CA ALA A 65 -14.64 -3.51 0.08
C ALA A 65 -14.03 -4.73 0.79
N ARG A 66 -12.74 -5.00 0.53
CA ARG A 66 -12.02 -6.16 1.03
C ARG A 66 -10.52 -5.89 1.11
N ASP A 67 -9.79 -6.51 2.02
CA ASP A 67 -8.34 -6.67 1.91
C ASP A 67 -7.96 -8.13 2.19
N ALA A 68 -6.67 -8.39 2.43
CA ALA A 68 -6.17 -9.74 2.73
C ALA A 68 -6.82 -10.36 3.97
N HIS A 69 -7.37 -9.55 4.89
CA HIS A 69 -7.84 -9.99 6.19
C HIS A 69 -9.30 -9.65 6.46
N TYR A 70 -9.81 -8.56 5.90
CA TYR A 70 -11.09 -8.00 6.30
C TYR A 70 -12.02 -7.71 5.12
N LEU A 71 -13.32 -7.76 5.40
CA LEU A 71 -14.40 -7.20 4.61
C LEU A 71 -14.88 -5.89 5.24
N TYR A 72 -15.21 -4.92 4.40
CA TYR A 72 -15.64 -3.59 4.82
C TYR A 72 -17.04 -3.31 4.29
N ARG A 73 -17.92 -2.76 5.14
CA ARG A 73 -19.26 -2.32 4.73
C ARG A 73 -19.52 -0.87 5.08
N TYR A 74 -20.37 -0.24 4.28
CA TYR A 74 -20.69 1.17 4.38
C TYR A 74 -22.19 1.40 4.41
N ASP A 75 -22.61 2.47 5.09
CA ASP A 75 -23.96 2.97 4.93
C ASP A 75 -24.17 3.71 3.59
N ARG A 76 -25.41 4.14 3.33
CA ARG A 76 -25.78 4.90 2.13
C ARG A 76 -25.04 6.23 1.95
N HIS A 77 -24.45 6.77 3.02
CA HIS A 77 -23.68 8.01 3.01
C HIS A 77 -22.17 7.77 2.81
N GLY A 78 -21.74 6.50 2.80
CA GLY A 78 -20.34 6.13 2.65
C GLY A 78 -19.53 6.13 3.92
N ARG A 79 -20.18 6.10 5.08
CA ARG A 79 -19.49 5.93 6.37
C ARG A 79 -19.25 4.45 6.60
N LEU A 80 -18.04 4.10 7.01
CA LEU A 80 -17.70 2.72 7.37
C LEU A 80 -18.51 2.29 8.59
N THR A 81 -19.22 1.17 8.48
CA THR A 81 -20.08 0.64 9.56
C THR A 81 -19.61 -0.71 10.08
N GLU A 82 -18.83 -1.47 9.30
CA GLU A 82 -18.37 -2.81 9.68
C GLU A 82 -16.99 -3.11 9.10
N LYS A 83 -16.15 -3.79 9.90
CA LYS A 83 -14.87 -4.37 9.50
C LYS A 83 -14.76 -5.76 10.15
N THR A 84 -14.85 -6.82 9.35
CA THR A 84 -14.90 -8.22 9.82
C THR A 84 -13.91 -9.09 9.08
#